data_AF-A0A2A4W7K8-F1
#
_entry.id   AF-A0A2A4W7K8-F1
#
_cell.length_a   1.000
_cell.length_b   1.000
_cell.length_c   1.000
_cell.angle_alpha   90.00
_cell.angle_beta   90.00
_cell.angle_gamma   90.00
#
_symmetry.space_group_name_H-M   'P 1'
#
loop_
_entity.id
_entity.type
_entity.pdbx_description
1 polymer ?
#
loop_
_entity_poly.entity_id
_entity_poly.type
_entity_poly.pdbx_seq_one_letter_code
_entity_poly.pdbx_strand_id
1 'polypeptide(L)'
;MEIILILVFLFIACFHSIAFDRVIEYQFNNFHKFWVGDGCPRGVFFNPKNSSIVSFWIASFKVLWTEKPKWICGDNIAILLYRKLRFWDKAVKYYVIAFFPLLIAGNLLFEG
;
A
#
# COMPACT_ATOMS: atom_id res chain seq x y z
N MET A 1 -16.97 19.67 -4.38
CA MET A 1 -16.85 18.58 -3.38
C MET A 1 -15.95 17.47 -3.89
N GLU A 2 -16.15 17.00 -5.12
CA GLU A 2 -15.34 15.96 -5.78
C GLU A 2 -13.84 16.26 -5.84
N ILE A 3 -13.44 17.49 -6.18
CA ILE A 3 -12.02 17.88 -6.20
C ILE A 3 -11.37 17.70 -4.82
N ILE A 4 -12.06 18.07 -3.75
CA ILE A 4 -11.55 17.92 -2.37
C ILE A 4 -11.38 16.44 -2.05
N LEU A 5 -12.35 15.60 -2.42
CA LEU A 5 -12.28 14.16 -2.22
C LEU A 5 -11.09 13.55 -2.99
N ILE A 6 -10.89 13.95 -4.25
CA ILE A 6 -9.75 13.50 -5.07
C ILE A 6 -8.43 13.93 -4.43
N LEU A 7 -8.31 15.17 -3.95
CA LEU A 7 -7.11 15.65 -3.27
C LEU A 7 -6.82 14.86 -1.99
N VAL A 8 -7.85 14.53 -1.20
CA VAL A 8 -7.72 13.67 -0.02
C VAL A 8 -7.26 12.26 -0.42
N PHE A 9 -7.80 11.70 -1.51
CA PHE A 9 -7.35 10.40 -2.02
C PHE A 9 -5.89 10.42 -2.43
N LEU A 10 -5.48 11.42 -3.21
CA LEU A 10 -4.09 11.58 -3.66
C LEU A 10 -3.14 11.72 -2.47
N PHE A 11 -3.54 12.47 -1.44
CA PHE A 11 -2.79 12.58 -0.19
C PHE A 11 -2.62 11.21 0.48
N ILE A 12 -3.71 10.48 0.71
CA ILE A 12 -3.68 9.15 1.32
C ILE A 12 -2.82 8.18 0.49
N ALA A 13 -2.99 8.17 -0.83
CA ALA A 13 -2.26 7.31 -1.76
C ALA A 13 -0.75 7.62 -1.77
N CYS A 14 -0.38 8.89 -1.69
CA CYS A 14 1.02 9.32 -1.59
C CYS A 14 1.67 8.80 -0.30
N PHE A 15 1.04 9.03 0.85
CA PHE A 15 1.57 8.55 2.13
C PHE A 15 1.59 7.03 2.25
N HIS A 16 0.58 6.36 1.68
CA HIS A 16 0.56 4.91 1.54
C HIS A 16 1.77 4.41 0.74
N SER A 17 2.02 5.02 -0.43
CA SER A 17 3.14 4.67 -1.31
C SER A 17 4.48 4.84 -0.60
N ILE A 18 4.69 5.95 0.11
CA ILE A 18 5.90 6.20 0.90
C ILE A 18 6.07 5.16 2.02
N ALA A 19 4.99 4.80 2.71
CA ALA A 19 5.05 3.80 3.77
C ALA A 19 5.37 2.41 3.22
N PHE A 20 4.79 2.05 2.08
CA PHE A 20 5.05 0.79 1.39
C PHE A 20 6.50 0.69 0.93
N ASP A 21 7.00 1.74 0.27
CA ASP A 21 8.39 1.81 -0.20
C ASP A 21 9.40 1.59 0.92
N ARG A 22 9.18 2.21 2.09
CA ARG A 22 10.06 2.01 3.25
C ARG A 22 10.04 0.57 3.76
N VAL A 23 8.90 -0.11 3.70
CA VAL A 23 8.81 -1.54 4.08
C VAL A 23 9.58 -2.40 3.08
N ILE A 24 9.43 -2.14 1.78
CA ILE A 24 10.14 -2.89 0.73
C ILE A 24 11.65 -2.62 0.77
N GLU A 25 12.06 -1.37 0.92
CA GLU A 25 13.47 -1.00 1.07
C GLU A 25 14.10 -1.68 2.28
N TYR A 26 13.39 -1.67 3.42
CA TYR A 26 13.86 -2.34 4.62
C TYR A 26 13.94 -3.86 4.46
N GLN A 27 12.94 -4.47 3.80
CA GLN A 27 12.94 -5.88 3.47
C GLN A 27 14.09 -6.24 2.53
N PHE A 28 14.33 -5.42 1.50
CA PHE A 28 15.41 -5.62 0.54
C PHE A 28 16.78 -5.61 1.22
N ASN A 29 17.01 -4.63 2.11
CA ASN A 29 18.30 -4.43 2.78
C ASN A 29 18.59 -5.45 3.88
N ASN A 30 17.57 -5.86 4.66
CA ASN A 30 17.77 -6.67 5.88
C ASN A 30 17.25 -8.11 5.74
N PHE A 31 16.30 -8.34 4.85
CA PHE A 31 15.58 -9.60 4.69
C PHE A 31 15.55 -10.03 3.22
N HIS A 32 16.68 -9.86 2.51
CA HIS A 32 16.75 -10.03 1.06
C HIS A 32 16.21 -11.39 0.57
N LYS A 33 16.45 -12.48 1.32
CA LYS A 33 15.91 -13.80 1.02
C LYS A 33 14.37 -13.81 0.95
N PHE A 34 13.71 -13.10 1.85
CA PHE A 34 12.25 -12.97 1.86
C PHE A 34 11.77 -12.05 0.73
N TRP A 35 12.52 -10.98 0.42
CA TRP A 35 12.21 -10.12 -0.71
C TRP A 35 12.23 -10.89 -2.05
N VAL A 36 13.23 -11.74 -2.26
CA VAL A 36 13.29 -12.65 -3.42
C VAL A 36 12.12 -13.66 -3.40
N GLY A 37 11.83 -14.24 -2.24
CA GLY A 37 10.69 -15.16 -2.07
C GLY A 37 9.32 -14.54 -2.35
N ASP A 38 9.17 -13.23 -2.11
CA ASP A 38 7.99 -12.45 -2.42
C ASP A 38 7.94 -12.00 -3.90
N GLY A 39 8.88 -12.47 -4.73
CA GLY A 39 8.94 -12.20 -6.17
C GLY A 39 9.65 -10.90 -6.53
N CYS A 40 10.50 -10.38 -5.65
CA CYS A 40 11.24 -9.14 -5.84
C CYS A 40 10.33 -7.91 -6.03
N PRO A 41 9.40 -7.62 -5.09
CA PRO A 41 8.51 -6.47 -5.22
C PRO A 41 9.31 -5.16 -5.27
N ARG A 42 8.97 -4.27 -6.20
CA ARG A 42 9.42 -2.86 -6.16
C ARG A 42 8.52 -2.02 -5.27
N GLY A 43 8.94 -0.80 -5.01
CA GLY A 43 8.08 0.31 -4.59
C GLY A 43 7.70 1.22 -5.77
N VAL A 44 6.99 2.29 -5.45
CA VAL A 44 6.66 3.38 -6.39
C VAL A 44 7.92 4.18 -6.70
N PHE A 45 8.65 4.58 -5.67
CA PHE A 45 9.88 5.37 -5.73
C PHE A 45 11.13 4.51 -5.52
N PHE A 46 11.05 3.44 -4.73
CA PHE A 46 12.14 2.50 -4.52
C PHE A 46 12.14 1.38 -5.57
N ASN A 47 13.03 1.44 -6.56
CA ASN A 47 13.07 0.51 -7.69
C ASN A 47 14.44 -0.20 -7.80
N PRO A 48 14.73 -1.19 -6.93
CA PRO A 48 16.00 -1.91 -6.97
C PRO A 48 16.11 -2.76 -8.25
N LYS A 49 17.35 -3.09 -8.65
CA LYS A 49 17.59 -3.96 -9.81
C LYS A 49 16.93 -5.33 -9.60
N ASN A 50 16.44 -5.92 -10.70
CA ASN A 50 15.71 -7.20 -10.72
C ASN A 50 14.37 -7.19 -9.98
N SER A 51 13.79 -6.01 -9.75
CA SER A 51 12.46 -5.90 -9.18
C SER A 51 11.34 -6.08 -10.21
N SER A 52 10.15 -6.43 -9.73
CA SER A 52 8.98 -6.76 -10.55
C SER A 52 7.79 -5.91 -10.15
N ILE A 53 7.19 -5.24 -11.14
CA ILE A 53 5.94 -4.50 -10.97
C ILE A 53 4.76 -5.42 -10.66
N VAL A 54 4.74 -6.63 -11.21
CA VAL A 54 3.68 -7.62 -10.92
C VAL A 54 3.75 -8.03 -9.46
N SER A 55 4.96 -8.27 -8.94
CA SER A 55 5.17 -8.61 -7.54
C SER A 55 4.84 -7.45 -6.61
N PHE A 56 5.06 -6.20 -7.03
CA PHE A 56 4.58 -5.01 -6.32
C PHE A 56 3.05 -5.02 -6.15
N TRP A 57 2.30 -5.27 -7.23
CA TRP A 57 0.84 -5.36 -7.15
C TRP A 57 0.41 -6.48 -6.20
N ILE A 58 0.98 -7.68 -6.36
CA ILE A 58 0.67 -8.84 -5.51
C ILE A 58 0.99 -8.55 -4.03
N ALA A 59 2.17 -7.99 -3.74
CA ALA A 59 2.57 -7.65 -2.38
C ALA A 59 1.65 -6.58 -1.77
N SER A 60 1.28 -5.56 -2.54
CA SER A 60 0.35 -4.52 -2.09
C SER A 60 -1.02 -5.12 -1.71
N PHE A 61 -1.58 -6.00 -2.55
CA PHE A 61 -2.82 -6.71 -2.21
C PHE A 61 -2.66 -7.65 -1.02
N LYS A 62 -1.56 -8.40 -0.92
CA LYS A 62 -1.31 -9.26 0.24
C LYS A 62 -1.30 -8.46 1.54
N VAL A 63 -0.63 -7.30 1.58
CA VAL A 63 -0.59 -6.45 2.78
C VAL A 63 -1.99 -5.94 3.14
N LEU A 64 -2.81 -5.58 2.15
CA LEU A 64 -4.21 -5.14 2.35
C LEU A 64 -5.09 -6.25 2.94
N TRP A 65 -4.95 -7.49 2.48
CA TRP A 65 -5.95 -8.54 2.67
C TRP A 65 -5.50 -9.73 3.53
N THR A 66 -4.20 -9.93 3.79
CA THR A 66 -3.68 -11.15 4.44
C THR A 66 -2.95 -10.88 5.76
N GLU A 67 -2.54 -11.97 6.42
CA GLU A 67 -1.82 -11.97 7.70
C GLU A 67 -0.44 -11.29 7.64
N LYS A 68 0.07 -10.90 8.81
CA LYS A 68 1.38 -10.26 8.99
C LYS A 68 2.50 -11.14 8.38
N PRO A 69 3.39 -10.60 7.53
CA PRO A 69 4.51 -11.35 6.98
C PRO A 69 5.47 -11.90 8.04
N LYS A 70 5.92 -13.14 7.85
CA LYS A 70 6.75 -13.88 8.83
C LYS A 70 8.09 -13.20 9.15
N TRP A 71 8.69 -12.52 8.17
CA TRP A 71 9.99 -11.85 8.34
C TRP A 71 9.93 -10.62 9.26
N ILE A 72 8.72 -10.15 9.58
CA ILE A 72 8.49 -9.01 10.49
C ILE A 72 8.41 -9.49 11.95
N CYS A 73 8.47 -10.81 12.20
CA CYS A 73 8.44 -11.34 13.56
C CYS A 73 9.81 -11.18 14.22
N GLY A 74 9.85 -10.45 15.34
CA GLY A 74 11.05 -10.29 16.16
C GLY A 74 11.90 -9.04 15.86
N ASP A 75 11.59 -8.30 14.79
CA ASP A 75 12.29 -7.05 14.46
C ASP A 75 11.42 -5.81 14.76
N ASN A 76 11.84 -5.00 15.74
CA ASN A 76 11.07 -3.83 16.18
C ASN A 76 10.92 -2.76 15.09
N ILE A 77 11.93 -2.59 14.22
CA ILE A 77 11.90 -1.62 13.12
C ILE A 77 10.94 -2.10 12.05
N ALA A 78 11.03 -3.37 11.64
CA ALA A 78 10.11 -3.98 10.69
C ALA A 78 8.66 -3.87 11.18
N ILE A 79 8.41 -4.15 12.47
CA ILE A 79 7.09 -4.04 13.08
C ILE A 79 6.55 -2.61 13.01
N LEU A 80 7.40 -1.62 13.30
CA LEU A 80 7.00 -0.22 13.27
C LEU A 80 6.65 0.22 11.84
N LEU A 81 7.46 -0.12 10.85
CA LEU A 81 7.22 0.19 9.44
C LEU A 81 5.92 -0.47 8.95
N TYR A 82 5.73 -1.75 9.27
CA TYR A 82 4.52 -2.48 8.93
C TYR A 82 3.26 -1.90 9.57
N ARG A 83 3.34 -1.47 10.84
CA ARG A 83 2.21 -0.79 11.52
C ARG A 83 1.82 0.51 10.81
N LYS A 84 2.80 1.31 10.38
CA LYS A 84 2.55 2.54 9.61
C LYS A 84 1.89 2.21 8.27
N LEU A 85 2.40 1.21 7.54
CA LEU A 85 1.79 0.76 6.30
C LEU A 85 0.35 0.28 6.52
N ARG A 86 0.09 -0.53 7.56
CA ARG A 86 -1.26 -1.02 7.90
C ARG A 86 -2.23 0.09 8.29
N PHE A 87 -1.76 1.17 8.89
CA PHE A 87 -2.58 2.35 9.15
C PHE A 87 -3.06 2.98 7.85
N TRP A 88 -2.14 3.23 6.90
CA TRP A 88 -2.48 3.81 5.60
C TRP A 88 -3.33 2.88 4.74
N ASP A 89 -3.09 1.57 4.79
CA ASP A 89 -3.93 0.55 4.14
C ASP A 89 -5.38 0.65 4.60
N LYS A 90 -5.61 0.78 5.92
CA LYS A 90 -6.94 0.97 6.47
C LYS A 90 -7.55 2.29 5.98
N ALA A 91 -6.77 3.37 5.93
CA ALA A 91 -7.24 4.65 5.41
C ALA A 91 -7.68 4.53 3.95
N VAL A 92 -6.89 3.89 3.08
CA VAL A 92 -7.25 3.60 1.68
C VAL A 92 -8.52 2.74 1.62
N LYS A 93 -8.58 1.65 2.38
CA LYS A 93 -9.73 0.74 2.39
C LYS A 93 -11.02 1.45 2.79
N TYR A 94 -11.02 2.20 3.90
CA TYR A 94 -12.19 2.94 4.35
C TYR A 94 -12.56 4.06 3.39
N TYR A 95 -11.56 4.73 2.80
CA TYR A 95 -11.82 5.74 1.78
C TYR A 95 -12.55 5.12 0.58
N VAL A 96 -12.05 4.00 0.04
CA VAL A 96 -12.68 3.33 -1.11
C VAL A 96 -14.09 2.83 -0.75
N ILE A 97 -14.28 2.21 0.41
CA ILE A 97 -15.61 1.70 0.82
C ILE A 97 -16.62 2.82 1.02
N ALA A 98 -16.24 3.93 1.67
CA ALA A 98 -17.18 5.01 1.97
C ALA A 98 -17.45 5.88 0.74
N PHE A 99 -16.40 6.28 0.00
CA PHE A 99 -16.51 7.36 -0.98
C PHE A 99 -16.71 6.87 -2.41
N PHE A 100 -16.24 5.67 -2.77
CA PHE A 100 -16.42 5.14 -4.13
C PHE A 100 -17.91 4.92 -4.47
N PRO A 101 -18.76 4.36 -3.58
CA PRO A 101 -20.20 4.27 -3.83
C PRO A 101 -20.89 5.64 -3.88
N LEU A 102 -20.42 6.61 -3.10
CA LEU A 102 -20.95 7.98 -3.07
C LEU A 102 -20.68 8.71 -4.39
N LEU A 103 -19.49 8.54 -4.98
CA LEU A 103 -19.15 9.04 -6.32
C LEU A 103 -20.03 8.42 -7.41
N ILE A 104 -20.22 7.10 -7.37
CA ILE A 104 -21.08 6.39 -8.34
C ILE A 104 -22.54 6.85 -8.21
N ALA A 105 -23.07 6.90 -6.99
CA ALA A 105 -24.44 7.33 -6.72
C ALA A 105 -24.65 8.81 -7.09
N GLY A 106 -23.66 9.67 -6.85
CA GLY A 106 -23.67 11.07 -7.27
C GLY A 106 -23.79 11.20 -8.79
N ASN A 107 -22.90 10.57 -9.56
CA ASN A 107 -23.00 10.63 -11.02
C ASN A 107 -24.32 10.07 -11.56
N LEU A 108 -24.81 8.96 -11.01
CA LEU A 108 -26.09 8.38 -11.44
C LEU A 108 -27.32 9.25 -11.12
N LEU A 109 -27.26 10.09 -10.08
CA LEU A 109 -28.38 10.96 -9.67
C LEU A 109 -28.36 12.34 -10.33
N PHE A 110 -27.20 12.81 -10.79
CA PHE A 110 -27.04 14.16 -11.35
C PHE A 110 -26.79 14.19 -12.87
N GLU A 111 -26.47 13.05 -13.51
CA GLU A 111 -26.33 12.93 -14.97
C GLU A 111 -27.45 12.08 -15.62
N GLY A 112 -28.49 11.71 -14.86
CA GLY A 112 -29.67 10.95 -15.33
C GLY A 112 -30.88 11.79 -15.69
#